data_AF-A0A5D3KP01-F1
#
_entry.id   AF-A0A5D3KP01-F1
#
_cell.length_a   1.000
_cell.length_b   1.000
_cell.length_c   1.000
_cell.angle_alpha   90.00
_cell.angle_beta   90.00
_cell.angle_gamma   90.00
#
_symmetry.space_group_name_H-M   'P 1'
#
loop_
_entity.id
_entity.type
_entity.pdbx_description
1 polymer ?
#
loop_
_entity_poly.entity_id
_entity_poly.type
_entity_poly.pdbx_seq_one_letter_code
_entity_poly.pdbx_strand_id
1 'polypeptide(L)' 'MPYALFEDDQKLSKEFPTEEEVWAHAEEAGLVDFVAGKTVLEDGYTIQPCQPDDETGIPVPPPGL' A
#
# COMPACT_ATOMS: atom_id res chain seq x y z
N MET A 1 0.04 5.32 -9.71
CA MET A 1 0.70 5.33 -8.39
C MET A 1 0.05 4.21 -7.62
N PRO A 2 0.78 3.16 -7.25
CA PRO A 2 0.21 2.03 -6.56
C PRO A 2 -0.15 2.39 -5.12
N TYR A 3 -1.01 1.57 -4.53
CA TYR A 3 -1.46 1.67 -3.16
C TYR A 3 -1.12 0.39 -2.42
N ALA A 4 -0.82 0.49 -1.14
CA ALA A 4 -0.61 -0.68 -0.29
C ALA A 4 -1.30 -0.47 1.05
N LEU A 5 -1.56 -1.58 1.73
CA LEU A 5 -2.07 -1.57 3.08
C LEU A 5 -0.91 -1.54 4.07
N PHE A 6 -0.99 -0.59 5.01
CA PHE A 6 -0.04 -0.39 6.08
C PHE A 6 -0.72 -0.62 7.43
N GLU A 7 0.00 -1.25 8.35
CA GLU A 7 -0.37 -1.38 9.76
C GLU A 7 0.73 -0.72 10.58
N ASP A 8 0.41 0.34 11.33
CA ASP A 8 1.40 1.08 12.16
C ASP A 8 2.70 1.42 11.40
N ASP A 9 2.59 1.97 10.18
CA ASP A 9 3.70 2.31 9.27
C ASP A 9 4.42 1.10 8.62
N GLN A 10 3.98 -0.13 8.87
CA GLN A 10 4.52 -1.34 8.24
C GLN A 10 3.66 -1.80 7.05
N LYS A 11 4.25 -1.90 5.86
CA LYS A 11 3.59 -2.45 4.66
C LYS A 11 3.26 -3.93 4.89
N LEU A 12 1.97 -4.23 5.03
CA LEU A 12 1.47 -5.57 5.36
C LEU A 12 0.99 -6.32 4.11
N SER A 13 0.54 -5.59 3.09
CA SER A 13 0.09 -6.17 1.82
C SER A 13 0.99 -5.81 0.63
N LYS A 14 0.76 -6.50 -0.48
CA LYS A 14 1.38 -6.19 -1.77
C LYS A 14 0.92 -4.82 -2.28
N GLU A 15 1.68 -4.26 -3.21
CA GLU A 15 1.25 -3.08 -3.95
C GLU A 15 0.14 -3.45 -4.93
N PHE A 16 -0.92 -2.68 -4.91
CA PHE A 16 -2.02 -2.75 -5.85
C PHE A 16 -1.98 -1.54 -6.78
N PRO A 17 -2.37 -1.70 -8.05
CA PRO A 17 -2.36 -0.62 -9.02
C PRO A 17 -3.38 0.48 -8.71
N THR A 18 -4.48 0.16 -8.02
CA THR A 18 -5.58 1.08 -7.71
C THR A 18 -5.99 0.98 -6.24
N GLU A 19 -6.58 2.05 -5.72
CA GLU A 19 -7.10 2.09 -4.34
C GLU A 19 -8.24 1.07 -4.13
N GLU A 20 -9.11 0.91 -5.12
CA GLU A 20 -10.22 -0.06 -5.09
C GLU A 20 -9.75 -1.49 -4.87
N GLU A 21 -8.62 -1.90 -5.48
CA GLU A 21 -8.08 -3.24 -5.25
C GLU A 21 -7.51 -3.43 -3.84
N VAL A 22 -6.92 -2.38 -3.24
CA VAL A 22 -6.50 -2.45 -1.84
C VAL A 22 -7.70 -2.54 -0.91
N TRP A 23 -8.75 -1.77 -1.18
CA TRP A 23 -10.00 -1.84 -0.44
C TRP A 23 -10.63 -3.23 -0.51
N ALA A 24 -10.79 -3.78 -1.73
CA ALA A 24 -11.31 -5.12 -1.91
C ALA A 24 -10.46 -6.16 -1.15
N HIS A 25 -9.13 -6.03 -1.21
CA HIS A 25 -8.24 -6.92 -0.46
C HIS A 25 -8.39 -6.77 1.06
N ALA A 26 -8.52 -5.54 1.57
CA ALA A 26 -8.77 -5.27 2.98
C ALA A 26 -10.13 -5.83 3.42
N GLU A 27 -11.17 -5.70 2.59
CA GLU A 27 -12.48 -6.31 2.85
C GLU A 27 -12.40 -7.84 2.89
N GLU A 28 -11.73 -8.47 1.92
CA GLU A 28 -11.54 -9.93 1.90
C GLU A 28 -10.70 -10.45 3.07
N ALA A 29 -9.75 -9.64 3.54
CA ALA A 29 -8.94 -9.94 4.72
C ALA A 29 -9.67 -9.67 6.05
N GLY A 30 -10.86 -9.06 6.01
CA GLY A 30 -11.63 -8.68 7.20
C GLY A 30 -11.05 -7.48 7.95
N LEU A 31 -10.28 -6.63 7.28
CA LEU A 31 -9.59 -5.44 7.82
C LEU A 31 -10.42 -4.16 7.63
N VAL A 32 -11.67 -4.29 7.19
CA VAL A 32 -12.60 -3.18 6.96
C VAL A 32 -13.74 -3.27 7.96
N ASP A 33 -14.00 -2.15 8.62
CA ASP A 33 -15.10 -1.95 9.54
C ASP A 33 -16.19 -1.04 8.92
N PHE A 34 -17.42 -1.19 9.40
CA PHE A 34 -18.57 -0.42 8.95
C PHE A 34 -19.01 0.55 10.04
N VAL A 35 -18.40 1.72 10.07
CA VAL A 35 -18.69 2.75 11.07
C VAL A 35 -19.63 3.79 10.48
N ALA A 36 -20.83 3.97 11.06
CA ALA A 36 -21.78 5.01 10.68
C ALA A 36 -22.15 5.01 9.17
N GLY A 37 -22.21 3.83 8.55
CA GLY A 37 -22.62 3.67 7.15
C GLY A 37 -21.52 3.95 6.11
N LYS A 38 -20.26 4.10 6.54
CA LYS A 38 -19.08 4.14 5.66
C LYS A 38 -18.16 2.96 5.97
N THR A 39 -17.57 2.39 4.94
CA THR A 39 -16.45 1.45 5.07
C THR A 39 -15.21 2.24 5.47
N VAL A 40 -14.59 1.81 6.56
CA VAL A 40 -13.33 2.35 7.06
C VAL A 40 -12.40 1.19 7.36
N LEU A 41 -11.09 1.43 7.37
CA LEU A 41 -10.15 0.39 7.80
C LEU A 41 -10.24 0.23 9.31
N GLU A 42 -9.92 -0.98 9.80
CA GLU A 42 -9.79 -1.24 11.23
C GLU A 42 -8.70 -0.34 11.85
N ASP A 43 -8.80 -0.08 13.15
CA ASP A 43 -7.87 0.82 13.84
C ASP A 43 -6.42 0.31 13.72
N GLY A 44 -5.51 1.20 13.31
CA GLY A 44 -4.11 0.85 13.03
C GLY A 44 -3.83 0.52 11.56
N TYR A 45 -4.86 0.29 10.73
CA TYR A 45 -4.70 0.06 9.30
C TYR A 45 -4.94 1.33 8.48
N THR A 46 -4.10 1.51 7.47
CA THR A 46 -4.16 2.65 6.55
C THR A 46 -3.80 2.24 5.13
N ILE A 47 -4.59 2.71 4.17
CA ILE A 47 -4.26 2.60 2.75
C ILE A 47 -3.52 3.86 2.37
N GLN A 48 -2.28 3.71 1.91
CA GLN A 48 -1.47 4.83 1.47
C GLN A 48 -0.90 4.55 0.08
N PRO A 49 -0.78 5.58 -0.77
CA PRO A 49 -0.05 5.47 -2.02
C PRO A 49 1.40 5.12 -1.71
N CYS A 50 1.88 4.03 -2.28
CA CYS A 50 3.27 3.60 -2.17
C CYS A 50 4.00 3.98 -3.46
N GLN A 51 5.32 4.14 -3.39
CA GLN A 51 6.10 4.12 -4.61
C GLN A 51 6.02 2.70 -5.17
N PRO A 52 5.80 2.52 -6.48
CA PRO A 52 6.08 1.22 -7.08
C PRO A 52 7.51 0.87 -6.68
N ASP A 53 7.77 -0.40 -6.35
CA ASP A 53 9.12 -0.94 -6.26
C ASP A 53 9.78 -0.81 -7.64
N ASP A 54 10.18 0.43 -7.96
CA ASP A 54 10.99 0.77 -9.09
C ASP A 54 12.38 0.33 -8.65
N GLU A 55 12.70 -0.91 -8.97
CA GLU A 55 14.00 -1.56 -8.78
C GLU A 55 15.14 -0.85 -9.54
N THR A 56 15.12 0.48 -9.68
CA THR A 56 16.06 1.24 -10.51
C THR A 56 16.69 2.45 -9.80
N GLY A 57 17.00 2.32 -8.52
CA GLY A 57 18.20 2.96 -7.96
C GLY A 57 19.02 1.86 -7.32
N ILE A 58 20.08 1.31 -7.94
CA ILE A 58 21.50 1.75 -7.93
C ILE A 58 22.28 0.88 -8.97
N PRO A 59 23.48 1.23 -9.53
CA PRO A 59 24.16 2.51 -9.82
C PRO A 59 24.66 2.62 -11.29
N VAL A 60 24.77 3.82 -11.88
CA VAL A 60 25.80 4.00 -12.94
C VAL A 60 27.10 4.43 -12.26
N PRO A 61 28.15 3.57 -12.19
CA PRO A 61 29.48 4.04 -11.83
C PRO A 61 29.94 5.05 -12.90
N PRO A 62 30.60 6.15 -12.54
CA PRO A 62 31.21 7.01 -13.54
C PRO A 62 32.23 6.19 -14.36
N PRO A 63 32.28 6.33 -15.69
CA PRO A 63 33.41 5.83 -16.45
C PRO A 63 34.67 6.49 -15.89
N GLY A 64 35.70 5.68 -15.63
CA GLY A 64 36.83 6.04 -14.78
C GLY A 64 37.55 7.34 -15.12
N LEU A 65 38.15 7.94 -14.09
CA LEU A 65 39.19 8.95 -14.22
C LEU A 65 40.46 8.46 -13.54
#